data_AF-A0A1X9MJH4-F1
#
_entry.id   AF-A0A1X9MJH4-F1
#
_cell.length_a   1.000
_cell.length_b   1.000
_cell.length_c   1.000
_cell.angle_alpha   90.00
_cell.angle_beta   90.00
_cell.angle_gamma   90.00
#
_symmetry.space_group_name_H-M   'P 1'
#
loop_
_entity.id
_entity.type
_entity.pdbx_description
1 polymer ?
#
loop_
_entity_poly.entity_id
_entity_poly.type
_entity_poly.pdbx_seq_one_letter_code
_entity_poly.pdbx_strand_id
1 'polypeptide(L)'
;MKEYDVIVIGGGPSGLMASIAAAEHGATVLLLDKGNKLGRKLAISGGGRCNVTNRMEIQDLIAHIPGNGRFMHSPFSVFNNENIIQFFEGLGIQLKEEDRGRMFPVNDKATTVVEHLLQQVRKLGVEIRTNTTVKTINYVQDAVSEVILNHGEVLPTTCVIVATGGKSVPHTGSTGDGYPWAEKAGHTITELYPTEVPITSNEGFIREKTLQGLSLREIELTVFNPKGKKIKTHEGDMIFTHFGISGPAALRCSQYVVKALKKFQTNTITMEIDLFPQQSDEVLFQQLLSKTKAEPKKSLKNLLKGFAPERFLLFLFEKEKVDTQAPASTVPHDTLRTIIAFCKHFTFTVNGTLSIEKAFVTGGGVSIKEIEPKTMHSKKKSGLYFCGEVLDIHGYTGATTLPLLFPQGIQLENPQQNKRLSTDLQTILINRLGSINDRLDACPIRAPLLSGRHFFLLAITNYPLFSPFQGKANIQLAHFVPLL
;
A
#
# COMPACT_ATOMS: atom_id res chain seq x y z
N MET A 1 8.15 -11.25 -38.06
CA MET A 1 7.86 -10.42 -36.87
C MET A 1 8.39 -11.17 -35.66
N LYS A 2 8.92 -10.48 -34.66
CA LYS A 2 9.36 -11.14 -33.41
C LYS A 2 8.11 -11.52 -32.63
N GLU A 3 7.92 -12.80 -32.36
CA GLU A 3 6.81 -13.29 -31.55
C GLU A 3 7.16 -13.18 -30.06
N TYR A 4 6.21 -12.76 -29.24
CA TYR A 4 6.36 -12.65 -27.80
C TYR A 4 5.39 -13.60 -27.11
N ASP A 5 5.92 -14.45 -26.23
CA ASP A 5 5.12 -15.34 -25.40
C ASP A 5 4.24 -14.53 -24.45
N VAL A 6 4.78 -13.43 -23.91
CA VAL A 6 4.09 -12.57 -22.93
C VAL A 6 4.30 -11.08 -23.26
N ILE A 7 3.21 -10.33 -23.31
CA ILE A 7 3.24 -8.86 -23.34
C ILE A 7 2.77 -8.30 -22.00
N VAL A 8 3.62 -7.51 -21.35
CA VAL A 8 3.31 -6.79 -20.12
C VAL A 8 3.03 -5.32 -20.44
N ILE A 9 1.92 -4.78 -19.93
CA ILE A 9 1.47 -3.42 -20.23
C ILE A 9 1.51 -2.57 -18.96
N GLY A 10 2.50 -1.67 -18.88
CA GLY A 10 2.79 -0.79 -17.76
C GLY A 10 4.05 -1.19 -17.00
N GLY A 11 5.08 -0.35 -17.02
CA GLY A 11 6.35 -0.57 -16.32
C GLY A 11 6.41 0.08 -14.94
N GLY A 12 5.32 -0.06 -14.17
CA GLY A 12 5.30 0.20 -12.73
C GLY A 12 5.94 -0.96 -11.93
N PRO A 13 5.87 -0.94 -10.59
CA PRO A 13 6.45 -2.02 -9.77
C PRO A 13 5.88 -3.40 -10.12
N SER A 14 4.55 -3.53 -10.25
CA SER A 14 3.91 -4.80 -10.60
C SER A 14 4.31 -5.32 -11.98
N GLY A 15 4.36 -4.43 -12.99
CA GLY A 15 4.76 -4.81 -14.33
C GLY A 15 6.24 -5.18 -14.45
N LEU A 16 7.13 -4.46 -13.78
CA LEU A 16 8.55 -4.81 -13.72
C LEU A 16 8.76 -6.19 -13.09
N MET A 17 8.11 -6.45 -11.95
CA MET A 17 8.17 -7.75 -11.28
C MET A 17 7.56 -8.86 -12.14
N ALA A 18 6.42 -8.62 -12.80
CA ALA A 18 5.80 -9.58 -13.70
C ALA A 18 6.68 -9.90 -14.92
N SER A 19 7.38 -8.90 -15.49
CA SER A 19 8.34 -9.13 -16.57
C SER A 19 9.53 -9.98 -16.14
N ILE A 20 10.09 -9.70 -14.95
CA ILE A 20 11.17 -10.50 -14.36
C ILE A 20 10.70 -11.95 -14.18
N ALA A 21 9.56 -12.14 -13.54
CA ALA A 21 8.99 -13.45 -13.27
C ALA A 21 8.78 -14.27 -14.55
N ALA A 22 8.15 -13.68 -15.57
CA ALA A 22 7.89 -14.36 -16.84
C ALA A 22 9.20 -14.75 -17.56
N ALA A 23 10.18 -13.85 -17.58
CA ALA A 23 11.47 -14.12 -18.22
C ALA A 23 12.33 -15.16 -17.47
N GLU A 24 12.29 -15.18 -16.12
CA GLU A 24 12.94 -16.21 -15.31
C GLU A 24 12.37 -17.61 -15.57
N HIS A 25 11.12 -17.71 -16.02
CA HIS A 25 10.48 -18.94 -16.45
C HIS A 25 10.66 -19.24 -17.96
N GLY A 26 11.53 -18.50 -18.65
CA GLY A 26 11.92 -18.76 -20.03
C GLY A 26 11.02 -18.16 -21.11
N ALA A 27 10.06 -17.31 -20.74
CA ALA A 27 9.20 -16.63 -21.72
C ALA A 27 9.96 -15.51 -22.45
N THR A 28 9.67 -15.33 -23.73
CA THR A 28 10.07 -14.14 -24.49
C THR A 28 9.12 -12.99 -24.17
N VAL A 29 9.60 -12.01 -23.40
CA VAL A 29 8.75 -10.94 -22.83
C VAL A 29 8.96 -9.61 -23.55
N LEU A 30 7.85 -8.92 -23.85
CA LEU A 30 7.81 -7.51 -24.22
C LEU A 30 7.15 -6.69 -23.12
N LEU A 31 7.85 -5.67 -22.61
CA LEU A 31 7.31 -4.68 -21.68
C LEU A 31 7.01 -3.36 -22.40
N LEU A 32 5.74 -2.98 -22.42
CA LEU A 32 5.24 -1.74 -23.02
C LEU A 32 4.93 -0.70 -21.95
N ASP A 33 5.36 0.55 -22.13
CA ASP A 33 4.96 1.67 -21.29
C ASP A 33 4.72 2.93 -22.11
N LYS A 34 3.64 3.66 -21.79
CA LYS A 34 3.29 4.92 -22.46
C LYS A 34 4.28 6.05 -22.16
N GLY A 35 4.94 5.99 -21.00
CA GLY A 35 5.87 7.00 -20.54
C GLY A 35 7.24 6.84 -21.17
N ASN A 36 8.03 7.90 -21.09
CA ASN A 36 9.43 7.90 -21.50
C ASN A 36 10.38 7.26 -20.47
N LYS A 37 9.90 7.05 -19.25
CA LYS A 37 10.63 6.40 -18.15
C LYS A 37 9.70 5.44 -17.44
N LEU A 38 10.25 4.29 -17.08
CA LEU A 38 9.59 3.27 -16.25
C LEU A 38 9.71 3.65 -14.77
N GLY A 39 8.86 3.05 -13.92
CA GLY A 39 8.95 3.20 -12.47
C GLY A 39 8.72 4.62 -11.93
N ARG A 40 8.08 5.52 -12.68
CA ARG A 40 7.90 6.94 -12.28
C ARG A 40 7.20 7.11 -10.93
N LYS A 41 6.09 6.39 -10.71
CA LYS A 41 5.37 6.41 -9.42
C LYS A 41 6.19 5.77 -8.28
N LEU A 42 6.98 4.74 -8.61
CA LEU A 42 7.89 4.10 -7.65
C LEU A 42 9.00 5.06 -7.20
N ALA A 43 9.58 5.82 -8.14
CA ALA A 43 10.66 6.77 -7.89
C ALA A 43 10.28 7.93 -6.94
N ILE A 44 8.98 8.28 -6.84
CA ILE A 44 8.50 9.33 -5.93
C ILE A 44 7.88 8.76 -4.63
N SER A 45 7.77 7.44 -4.52
CA SER A 45 7.15 6.79 -3.37
C SER A 45 7.97 6.95 -2.08
N GLY A 46 7.31 6.93 -0.93
CA GLY A 46 8.00 7.06 0.38
C GLY A 46 8.78 8.38 0.53
N GLY A 47 8.34 9.46 -0.12
CA GLY A 47 9.07 10.73 -0.15
C GLY A 47 10.36 10.66 -0.97
N GLY A 48 10.41 9.81 -1.99
CA GLY A 48 11.62 9.57 -2.80
C GLY A 48 12.56 8.51 -2.22
N ARG A 49 12.23 7.91 -1.07
CA ARG A 49 13.03 6.86 -0.42
C ARG A 49 12.60 5.45 -0.80
N CYS A 50 11.37 5.28 -1.30
CA CYS A 50 10.71 4.00 -1.58
C CYS A 50 10.52 3.13 -0.32
N ASN A 51 9.30 3.15 0.23
CA ASN A 51 8.87 2.12 1.18
C ASN A 51 8.57 0.85 0.38
N VAL A 52 9.54 -0.06 0.32
CA VAL A 52 9.59 -1.23 -0.57
C VAL A 52 8.59 -2.30 -0.16
N THR A 53 8.62 -2.68 1.12
CA THR A 53 7.66 -3.63 1.71
C THR A 53 7.36 -3.26 3.17
N ASN A 54 6.50 -4.02 3.84
CA ASN A 54 6.31 -3.93 5.28
C ASN A 54 6.52 -5.31 5.92
N ARG A 55 7.33 -5.37 6.98
CA ARG A 55 7.73 -6.59 7.68
C ARG A 55 6.77 -7.06 8.77
N MET A 56 5.60 -6.45 8.88
CA MET A 56 4.51 -6.97 9.72
C MET A 56 4.21 -8.44 9.43
N GLU A 57 3.70 -9.13 10.43
CA GLU A 57 3.10 -10.45 10.26
C GLU A 57 1.98 -10.41 9.20
N ILE A 58 1.81 -11.52 8.48
CA ILE A 58 0.89 -11.59 7.32
C ILE A 58 -0.55 -11.18 7.70
N GLN A 59 -1.02 -11.58 8.88
CA GLN A 59 -2.37 -11.25 9.33
C GLN A 59 -2.55 -9.74 9.51
N ASP A 60 -1.55 -9.08 10.11
CA ASP A 60 -1.55 -7.63 10.30
C ASP A 60 -1.40 -6.90 8.98
N LEU A 61 -0.55 -7.39 8.08
CA LEU A 61 -0.38 -6.83 6.74
C LEU A 61 -1.71 -6.86 5.96
N ILE A 62 -2.44 -7.99 6.01
CA ILE A 62 -3.77 -8.14 5.40
C ILE A 62 -4.78 -7.18 6.03
N ALA A 63 -4.74 -6.98 7.35
CA ALA A 63 -5.61 -6.02 8.04
C ALA A 63 -5.36 -4.56 7.60
N HIS A 64 -4.14 -4.26 7.14
CA HIS A 64 -3.78 -2.95 6.56
C HIS A 64 -4.09 -2.82 5.07
N ILE A 65 -4.73 -3.83 4.45
CA ILE A 65 -5.28 -3.80 3.09
C ILE A 65 -6.81 -3.74 3.18
N PRO A 66 -7.39 -2.57 3.50
CA PRO A 66 -8.84 -2.44 3.69
C PRO A 66 -9.63 -2.69 2.40
N GLY A 67 -9.00 -2.52 1.23
CA GLY A 67 -9.55 -2.90 -0.05
C GLY A 67 -9.33 -4.37 -0.32
N ASN A 68 -10.32 -5.21 0.00
CA ASN A 68 -10.31 -6.65 -0.31
C ASN A 68 -9.07 -7.42 0.19
N GLY A 69 -8.45 -7.04 1.31
CA GLY A 69 -7.23 -7.67 1.83
C GLY A 69 -7.30 -9.19 2.02
N ARG A 70 -8.49 -9.77 2.28
CA ARG A 70 -8.66 -11.24 2.38
C ARG A 70 -8.29 -11.98 1.08
N PHE A 71 -8.41 -11.32 -0.07
CA PHE A 71 -7.95 -11.88 -1.35
C PHE A 71 -6.44 -12.19 -1.31
N MET A 72 -5.67 -11.43 -0.51
CA MET A 72 -4.21 -11.54 -0.41
C MET A 72 -3.73 -12.77 0.35
N HIS A 73 -4.60 -13.55 1.02
CA HIS A 73 -4.18 -14.82 1.63
C HIS A 73 -3.54 -15.78 0.62
N SER A 74 -4.15 -15.93 -0.56
CA SER A 74 -3.62 -16.82 -1.60
C SER A 74 -2.34 -16.28 -2.25
N PRO A 75 -2.25 -15.01 -2.71
CA PRO A 75 -1.00 -14.42 -3.18
C PRO A 75 0.14 -14.52 -2.17
N PHE A 76 -0.11 -14.19 -0.90
CA PHE A 76 0.93 -14.24 0.14
C PHE A 76 1.33 -15.66 0.53
N SER A 77 0.55 -16.69 0.20
CA SER A 77 1.01 -18.08 0.35
C SER A 77 2.08 -18.47 -0.69
N VAL A 78 2.19 -17.71 -1.77
CA VAL A 78 3.11 -17.96 -2.89
C VAL A 78 4.31 -17.00 -2.85
N PHE A 79 4.04 -15.71 -2.64
CA PHE A 79 5.07 -14.67 -2.58
C PHE A 79 4.65 -13.56 -1.63
N ASN A 80 5.27 -13.52 -0.44
CA ASN A 80 4.93 -12.60 0.63
C ASN A 80 5.94 -11.47 0.82
N ASN A 81 5.75 -10.67 1.87
CA ASN A 81 6.63 -9.58 2.25
C ASN A 81 8.07 -10.00 2.55
N GLU A 82 8.31 -11.16 3.17
CA GLU A 82 9.66 -11.67 3.40
C GLU A 82 10.32 -12.11 2.08
N ASN A 83 9.55 -12.68 1.15
CA ASN A 83 10.08 -12.97 -0.19
C ASN A 83 10.45 -11.70 -0.96
N ILE A 84 9.69 -10.60 -0.77
CA ILE A 84 10.04 -9.28 -1.33
C ILE A 84 11.37 -8.79 -0.75
N ILE A 85 11.59 -8.93 0.57
CA ILE A 85 12.87 -8.55 1.21
C ILE A 85 14.01 -9.34 0.57
N GLN A 86 13.89 -10.67 0.55
CA GLN A 86 14.90 -11.57 -0.02
C GLN A 86 15.16 -11.28 -1.51
N PHE A 87 14.11 -10.96 -2.27
CA PHE A 87 14.23 -10.61 -3.68
C PHE A 87 15.10 -9.35 -3.87
N PHE A 88 14.79 -8.27 -3.14
CA PHE A 88 15.57 -7.03 -3.26
C PHE A 88 17.00 -7.17 -2.71
N GLU A 89 17.19 -7.91 -1.63
CA GLU A 89 18.52 -8.23 -1.11
C GLU A 89 19.31 -9.08 -2.10
N GLY A 90 18.67 -10.03 -2.79
CA GLY A 90 19.26 -10.83 -3.88
C GLY A 90 19.65 -10.00 -5.10
N LEU A 91 18.99 -8.86 -5.34
CA LEU A 91 19.41 -7.85 -6.32
C LEU A 91 20.56 -6.95 -5.83
N GLY A 92 21.02 -7.11 -4.59
CA GLY A 92 22.06 -6.28 -3.98
C GLY A 92 21.54 -5.01 -3.28
N ILE A 93 20.22 -4.88 -3.08
CA ILE A 93 19.62 -3.75 -2.38
C ILE A 93 19.40 -4.13 -0.92
N GLN A 94 20.31 -3.71 -0.04
CA GLN A 94 20.12 -3.86 1.40
C GLN A 94 18.94 -3.01 1.88
N LEU A 95 18.07 -3.62 2.68
CA LEU A 95 16.92 -2.97 3.28
C LEU A 95 17.12 -2.72 4.78
N LYS A 96 16.50 -1.68 5.30
CA LYS A 96 16.40 -1.36 6.73
C LYS A 96 14.94 -1.24 7.13
N GLU A 97 14.64 -1.70 8.34
CA GLU A 97 13.33 -1.54 8.96
C GLU A 97 13.26 -0.21 9.73
N GLU A 98 12.18 0.54 9.53
CA GLU A 98 11.81 1.73 10.29
C GLU A 98 10.57 1.45 11.17
N ASP A 99 9.97 2.50 11.73
CA ASP A 99 8.76 2.40 12.54
C ASP A 99 7.65 1.59 11.84
N ARG A 100 6.93 0.80 12.65
CA ARG A 100 5.78 0.00 12.22
C ARG A 100 6.11 -0.96 11.05
N GLY A 101 7.33 -1.51 11.02
CA GLY A 101 7.75 -2.52 10.06
C GLY A 101 7.99 -2.00 8.64
N ARG A 102 8.03 -0.67 8.42
CA ARG A 102 8.26 -0.12 7.06
C ARG A 102 9.68 -0.42 6.60
N MET A 103 9.83 -0.94 5.38
CA MET A 103 11.14 -1.33 4.85
C MET A 103 11.59 -0.35 3.77
N PHE A 104 12.77 0.24 3.95
CA PHE A 104 13.38 1.19 3.01
C PHE A 104 14.75 0.68 2.56
N PRO A 105 15.24 1.05 1.36
CA PRO A 105 16.64 0.84 1.02
C PRO A 105 17.53 1.59 2.02
N VAL A 106 18.65 0.99 2.42
CA VAL A 106 19.57 1.58 3.41
C VAL A 106 20.01 2.99 2.99
N ASN A 107 20.20 3.21 1.69
CA ASN A 107 20.64 4.47 1.10
C ASN A 107 19.54 5.53 0.92
N ASP A 108 18.29 5.24 1.34
CA ASP A 108 17.13 6.13 1.24
C ASP A 108 16.82 6.65 -0.18
N LYS A 109 17.15 5.88 -1.23
CA LYS A 109 16.92 6.28 -2.63
C LYS A 109 16.00 5.33 -3.37
N ALA A 110 14.81 5.80 -3.71
CA ALA A 110 13.87 5.09 -4.59
C ALA A 110 14.45 4.83 -5.99
N THR A 111 15.31 5.73 -6.49
CA THR A 111 15.97 5.57 -7.79
C THR A 111 16.83 4.31 -7.83
N THR A 112 17.49 3.94 -6.73
CA THR A 112 18.26 2.70 -6.62
C THR A 112 17.37 1.47 -6.82
N VAL A 113 16.19 1.46 -6.22
CA VAL A 113 15.21 0.37 -6.37
C VAL A 113 14.78 0.23 -7.83
N VAL A 114 14.43 1.35 -8.47
CA VAL A 114 14.02 1.38 -9.89
C VAL A 114 15.15 0.90 -10.80
N GLU A 115 16.38 1.38 -10.59
CA GLU A 115 17.54 1.04 -11.42
C GLU A 115 17.87 -0.44 -11.38
N HIS A 116 17.87 -1.07 -10.19
CA HIS A 116 18.16 -2.50 -10.06
C HIS A 116 17.08 -3.38 -10.69
N LEU A 117 15.79 -3.01 -10.54
CA LEU A 117 14.70 -3.69 -11.25
C LEU A 117 14.90 -3.61 -12.76
N LEU A 118 15.23 -2.43 -13.29
CA LEU A 118 15.47 -2.24 -14.73
C LEU A 118 16.70 -3.01 -15.22
N GLN A 119 17.76 -3.08 -14.41
CA GLN A 119 18.93 -3.90 -14.73
C GLN A 119 18.57 -5.37 -14.79
N GLN A 120 17.77 -5.88 -13.84
CA GLN A 120 17.33 -7.27 -13.83
C GLN A 120 16.44 -7.59 -15.05
N VAL A 121 15.48 -6.72 -15.39
CA VAL A 121 14.65 -6.84 -16.60
C VAL A 121 15.52 -6.94 -17.86
N ARG A 122 16.51 -6.06 -18.01
CA ARG A 122 17.44 -6.08 -19.17
C ARG A 122 18.33 -7.31 -19.18
N LYS A 123 18.84 -7.72 -18.02
CA LYS A 123 19.71 -8.90 -17.85
C LYS A 123 19.00 -10.18 -18.30
N LEU A 124 17.69 -10.26 -18.06
CA LEU A 124 16.85 -11.38 -18.47
C LEU A 124 16.40 -11.31 -19.95
N GLY A 125 16.86 -10.33 -20.72
CA GLY A 125 16.56 -10.22 -22.14
C GLY A 125 15.15 -9.71 -22.48
N VAL A 126 14.43 -9.14 -21.51
CA VAL A 126 13.11 -8.53 -21.75
C VAL A 126 13.26 -7.34 -22.69
N GLU A 127 12.47 -7.33 -23.78
CA GLU A 127 12.41 -6.16 -24.66
C GLU A 127 11.57 -5.07 -24.01
N ILE A 128 12.08 -3.84 -23.97
CA ILE A 128 11.39 -2.69 -23.39
C ILE A 128 11.07 -1.69 -24.49
N ARG A 129 9.79 -1.29 -24.61
CA ARG A 129 9.36 -0.19 -25.46
C ARG A 129 8.65 0.88 -24.63
N THR A 130 9.38 1.96 -24.35
CA THR A 130 8.83 3.20 -23.78
C THR A 130 8.14 4.03 -24.86
N ASN A 131 7.45 5.11 -24.47
CA ASN A 131 6.70 5.99 -25.39
C ASN A 131 5.69 5.23 -26.26
N THR A 132 5.24 4.06 -25.79
CA THR A 132 4.45 3.11 -26.57
C THR A 132 3.11 2.91 -25.89
N THR A 133 2.13 3.70 -26.33
CA THR A 133 0.77 3.65 -25.80
C THR A 133 0.00 2.49 -26.43
N VAL A 134 -0.51 1.58 -25.62
CA VAL A 134 -1.46 0.54 -26.05
C VAL A 134 -2.83 1.18 -26.23
N LYS A 135 -3.49 0.87 -27.35
CA LYS A 135 -4.86 1.31 -27.66
C LYS A 135 -5.90 0.35 -27.09
N THR A 136 -5.74 -0.94 -27.37
CA THR A 136 -6.68 -1.98 -26.95
C THR A 136 -6.04 -3.37 -26.98
N ILE A 137 -6.68 -4.32 -26.32
CA ILE A 137 -6.38 -5.76 -26.39
C ILE A 137 -7.54 -6.41 -27.14
N ASN A 138 -7.24 -7.29 -28.09
CA ASN A 138 -8.25 -8.04 -28.83
C ASN A 138 -8.33 -9.48 -28.34
N TYR A 139 -9.55 -10.03 -28.41
CA TYR A 139 -9.89 -11.35 -27.91
C TYR A 139 -10.59 -12.15 -29.01
N VAL A 140 -10.22 -13.41 -29.17
CA VAL A 140 -10.83 -14.37 -30.12
C VAL A 140 -11.19 -15.63 -29.33
N GLN A 141 -12.43 -16.12 -29.47
CA GLN A 141 -12.91 -17.32 -28.76
C GLN A 141 -12.60 -17.30 -27.24
N ASP A 142 -12.86 -16.16 -26.59
CA ASP A 142 -12.58 -15.95 -25.16
C ASP A 142 -11.11 -16.05 -24.73
N ALA A 143 -10.15 -15.97 -25.67
CA ALA A 143 -8.72 -15.90 -25.39
C ALA A 143 -8.10 -14.60 -25.90
N VAL A 144 -7.00 -14.16 -25.30
CA VAL A 144 -6.15 -13.08 -25.84
C VAL A 144 -5.61 -13.48 -27.21
N SER A 145 -5.66 -12.54 -28.17
CA SER A 145 -5.14 -12.75 -29.52
C SER A 145 -4.01 -11.80 -29.88
N GLU A 146 -4.15 -10.52 -29.55
CA GLU A 146 -3.20 -9.48 -29.95
C GLU A 146 -3.36 -8.21 -29.12
N VAL A 147 -2.29 -7.41 -29.09
CA VAL A 147 -2.27 -6.05 -28.56
C VAL A 147 -2.16 -5.05 -29.71
N ILE A 148 -3.02 -4.04 -29.74
CA ILE A 148 -2.97 -2.96 -30.74
C ILE A 148 -2.37 -1.71 -30.11
N LEU A 149 -1.33 -1.17 -30.72
CA LEU A 149 -0.70 0.09 -30.32
C LEU A 149 -1.46 1.30 -30.90
N ASN A 150 -1.29 2.47 -30.28
CA ASN A 150 -2.03 3.67 -30.69
C ASN A 150 -1.71 4.13 -32.13
N HIS A 151 -0.51 3.82 -32.63
CA HIS A 151 -0.10 4.09 -34.01
C HIS A 151 -0.45 2.95 -34.99
N GLY A 152 -1.21 1.94 -34.55
CA GLY A 152 -1.75 0.87 -35.42
C GLY A 152 -0.88 -0.38 -35.57
N GLU A 153 0.31 -0.44 -34.98
CA GLU A 153 1.08 -1.70 -34.94
C GLU A 153 0.30 -2.75 -34.14
N VAL A 154 0.27 -3.97 -34.68
CA VAL A 154 -0.39 -5.14 -34.10
C VAL A 154 0.69 -6.08 -33.59
N LEU A 155 0.58 -6.48 -32.33
CA LEU A 155 1.49 -7.39 -31.65
C LEU A 155 0.74 -8.67 -31.29
N PRO A 156 0.87 -9.75 -32.08
CA PRO A 156 0.27 -11.05 -31.76
C PRO A 156 0.87 -11.62 -30.48
N THR A 157 0.01 -12.12 -29.58
CA THR A 157 0.42 -12.84 -28.37
C THR A 157 -0.77 -13.59 -27.80
N THR A 158 -0.52 -14.68 -27.08
CA THR A 158 -1.56 -15.43 -26.36
C THR A 158 -1.62 -15.08 -24.88
N CYS A 159 -0.67 -14.28 -24.36
CA CYS A 159 -0.61 -13.91 -22.95
C CYS A 159 -0.34 -12.41 -22.76
N VAL A 160 -1.24 -11.73 -22.05
CA VAL A 160 -1.12 -10.31 -21.70
C VAL A 160 -1.28 -10.12 -20.20
N ILE A 161 -0.36 -9.36 -19.61
CA ILE A 161 -0.42 -8.93 -18.21
C ILE A 161 -0.70 -7.42 -18.17
N VAL A 162 -1.86 -7.04 -17.64
CA VAL A 162 -2.26 -5.64 -17.45
C VAL A 162 -1.73 -5.15 -16.10
N ALA A 163 -0.78 -4.22 -16.16
CA ALA A 163 -0.06 -3.65 -15.02
C ALA A 163 -0.07 -2.10 -15.05
N THR A 164 -1.14 -1.51 -15.58
CA THR A 164 -1.23 -0.07 -15.88
C THR A 164 -1.38 0.84 -14.66
N GLY A 165 -1.55 0.26 -13.47
CA GLY A 165 -1.87 0.98 -12.25
C GLY A 165 -3.29 1.57 -12.26
N GLY A 166 -3.54 2.48 -11.32
CA GLY A 166 -4.84 3.10 -11.11
C GLY A 166 -5.05 4.40 -11.88
N LYS A 167 -5.74 5.36 -11.25
CA LYS A 167 -6.04 6.71 -11.78
C LYS A 167 -5.51 7.84 -10.89
N SER A 168 -4.72 7.49 -9.88
CA SER A 168 -4.05 8.43 -8.98
C SER A 168 -2.74 8.92 -9.60
N VAL A 169 -2.37 10.17 -9.32
CA VAL A 169 -1.09 10.77 -9.76
C VAL A 169 -0.84 10.62 -11.28
N PRO A 170 -1.76 11.11 -12.15
CA PRO A 170 -1.81 10.76 -13.58
C PRO A 170 -0.56 11.18 -14.38
N HIS A 171 0.18 12.18 -13.92
CA HIS A 171 1.46 12.59 -14.53
C HIS A 171 2.53 11.48 -14.48
N THR A 172 2.36 10.45 -13.63
CA THR A 172 3.23 9.26 -13.59
C THR A 172 2.84 8.19 -14.63
N GLY A 173 1.75 8.37 -15.37
CA GLY A 173 1.26 7.46 -16.42
C GLY A 173 0.02 6.64 -16.06
N SER A 174 -0.36 6.59 -14.79
CA SER A 174 -1.56 5.91 -14.28
C SER A 174 -2.84 6.70 -14.57
N THR A 175 -3.45 6.46 -15.72
CA THR A 175 -4.64 7.19 -16.22
C THR A 175 -5.91 6.32 -16.30
N GLY A 176 -5.85 5.07 -15.83
CA GLY A 176 -6.98 4.15 -15.86
C GLY A 176 -7.21 3.41 -17.18
N ASP A 177 -6.18 3.32 -18.04
CA ASP A 177 -6.29 2.69 -19.37
C ASP A 177 -6.62 1.20 -19.32
N GLY A 178 -6.27 0.52 -18.23
CA GLY A 178 -6.57 -0.91 -18.04
C GLY A 178 -8.05 -1.19 -17.85
N TYR A 179 -8.84 -0.23 -17.37
CA TYR A 179 -10.25 -0.47 -17.04
C TYR A 179 -11.12 -0.72 -18.29
N PRO A 180 -11.06 0.12 -19.35
CA PRO A 180 -11.80 -0.17 -20.59
C PRO A 180 -11.40 -1.50 -21.25
N TRP A 181 -10.14 -1.93 -21.12
CA TRP A 181 -9.69 -3.21 -21.66
C TRP A 181 -10.27 -4.40 -20.89
N ALA A 182 -10.41 -4.25 -19.57
CA ALA A 182 -11.05 -5.25 -18.71
C ALA A 182 -12.57 -5.29 -18.95
N GLU A 183 -13.24 -4.15 -19.11
CA GLU A 183 -14.66 -4.09 -19.51
C GLU A 183 -14.90 -4.79 -20.85
N LYS A 184 -14.03 -4.54 -21.84
CA LYS A 184 -14.06 -5.24 -23.14
C LYS A 184 -13.85 -6.76 -23.00
N ALA A 185 -13.10 -7.19 -21.98
CA ALA A 185 -12.94 -8.60 -21.63
C ALA A 185 -14.14 -9.20 -20.86
N GLY A 186 -15.14 -8.38 -20.50
CA GLY A 186 -16.32 -8.80 -19.75
C GLY A 186 -16.15 -8.77 -18.22
N HIS A 187 -15.14 -8.07 -17.71
CA HIS A 187 -14.96 -7.82 -16.28
C HIS A 187 -15.78 -6.63 -15.80
N THR A 188 -16.16 -6.68 -14.53
CA THR A 188 -16.78 -5.59 -13.80
C THR A 188 -15.71 -4.68 -13.22
N ILE A 189 -15.83 -3.37 -13.46
CA ILE A 189 -15.03 -2.36 -12.77
C ILE A 189 -15.83 -1.87 -11.57
N THR A 190 -15.34 -2.11 -10.37
CA THR A 190 -15.93 -1.51 -9.17
C THR A 190 -15.70 0.00 -9.23
N GLU A 191 -16.66 0.77 -8.76
CA GLU A 191 -16.54 2.23 -8.78
C GLU A 191 -15.24 2.72 -8.15
N LEU A 192 -14.57 3.64 -8.85
CA LEU A 192 -13.31 4.21 -8.42
C LEU A 192 -13.52 5.36 -7.44
N TYR A 193 -12.70 5.43 -6.41
CA TYR A 193 -12.74 6.51 -5.42
C TYR A 193 -11.33 6.85 -4.93
N PRO A 194 -11.09 8.09 -4.47
CA PRO A 194 -9.81 8.47 -3.92
C PRO A 194 -9.59 7.82 -2.54
N THR A 195 -8.38 7.34 -2.28
CA THR A 195 -7.96 6.83 -0.96
C THR A 195 -6.67 7.51 -0.54
N GLU A 196 -6.44 7.61 0.78
CA GLU A 196 -5.28 8.30 1.33
C GLU A 196 -5.20 9.74 0.80
N VAL A 197 -6.29 10.50 0.88
CA VAL A 197 -6.40 11.84 0.29
C VAL A 197 -6.85 12.85 1.35
N PRO A 198 -6.44 14.13 1.29
CA PRO A 198 -6.94 15.13 2.23
C PRO A 198 -8.48 15.23 2.20
N ILE A 199 -9.06 15.43 3.39
CA ILE A 199 -10.50 15.54 3.61
C ILE A 199 -10.88 17.02 3.61
N THR A 200 -12.00 17.37 2.98
CA THR A 200 -12.49 18.74 2.87
C THR A 200 -13.58 19.04 3.90
N SER A 201 -13.64 20.29 4.36
CA SER A 201 -14.66 20.77 5.30
C SER A 201 -14.97 22.24 5.06
N ASN A 202 -16.25 22.60 5.23
CA ASN A 202 -16.74 23.98 5.16
C ASN A 202 -17.01 24.59 6.56
N GLU A 203 -16.49 23.97 7.62
CA GLU A 203 -16.61 24.49 8.98
C GLU A 203 -16.04 25.91 9.09
N GLY A 204 -16.61 26.73 9.98
CA GLY A 204 -16.22 28.14 10.15
C GLY A 204 -14.72 28.30 10.40
N PHE A 205 -14.18 27.52 11.34
CA PHE A 205 -12.76 27.54 11.71
C PHE A 205 -11.79 27.11 10.60
N ILE A 206 -12.29 26.39 9.58
CA ILE A 206 -11.52 26.06 8.37
C ILE A 206 -11.53 27.24 7.41
N ARG A 207 -12.72 27.79 7.11
CA ARG A 207 -12.89 28.94 6.21
C ARG A 207 -12.16 30.19 6.70
N GLU A 208 -12.21 30.42 8.01
CA GLU A 208 -11.55 31.54 8.70
C GLU A 208 -10.07 31.27 8.97
N LYS A 209 -9.56 30.07 8.63
CA LYS A 209 -8.16 29.65 8.80
C LYS A 209 -7.68 29.67 10.26
N THR A 210 -8.60 29.67 11.22
CA THR A 210 -8.33 29.74 12.67
C THR A 210 -7.29 28.72 13.13
N LEU A 211 -7.39 27.49 12.61
CA LEU A 211 -6.47 26.39 12.94
C LEU A 211 -5.48 26.04 11.81
N GLN A 212 -5.46 26.76 10.69
CA GLN A 212 -4.62 26.40 9.54
C GLN A 212 -3.15 26.24 9.93
N GLY A 213 -2.54 25.12 9.49
CA GLY A 213 -1.14 24.77 9.74
C GLY A 213 -0.89 24.12 11.09
N LEU A 214 -1.89 24.07 11.98
CA LEU A 214 -1.75 23.40 13.26
C LEU A 214 -1.73 21.88 13.05
N SER A 215 -0.68 21.24 13.55
CA SER A 215 -0.56 19.78 13.61
C SER A 215 -0.94 19.27 14.99
N LEU A 216 -1.80 18.26 15.04
CA LEU A 216 -2.08 17.45 16.22
C LEU A 216 -1.33 16.12 16.07
N ARG A 217 -0.64 15.70 17.13
CA ARG A 217 0.21 14.50 17.11
C ARG A 217 -0.47 13.38 17.87
N GLU A 218 -0.32 12.15 17.38
CA GLU A 218 -0.77 10.93 18.06
C GLU A 218 -2.25 10.97 18.50
N ILE A 219 -3.11 11.56 17.67
CA ILE A 219 -4.55 11.66 17.94
C ILE A 219 -5.29 10.43 17.41
N GLU A 220 -6.49 10.19 17.92
CA GLU A 220 -7.47 9.35 17.25
C GLU A 220 -8.44 10.22 16.44
N LEU A 221 -8.67 9.81 15.19
CA LEU A 221 -9.66 10.42 14.31
C LEU A 221 -10.73 9.40 13.95
N THR A 222 -11.98 9.70 14.28
CA THR A 222 -13.12 8.81 14.07
C THR A 222 -14.07 9.36 13.02
N VAL A 223 -14.49 8.50 12.08
CA VAL A 223 -15.57 8.78 11.12
C VAL A 223 -16.87 8.17 11.64
N PHE A 224 -17.94 8.95 11.68
CA PHE A 224 -19.27 8.47 12.08
C PHE A 224 -20.20 8.32 10.88
N ASN A 225 -21.20 7.46 11.01
CA ASN A 225 -22.34 7.48 10.09
C ASN A 225 -23.36 8.57 10.53
N PRO A 226 -24.32 8.93 9.67
CA PRO A 226 -25.37 9.90 10.04
C PRO A 226 -26.27 9.47 11.21
N LYS A 227 -26.19 8.20 11.65
CA LYS A 227 -26.92 7.67 12.81
C LYS A 227 -26.09 7.71 14.12
N GLY A 228 -24.92 8.35 14.10
CA GLY A 228 -24.03 8.47 15.27
C GLY A 228 -23.22 7.20 15.60
N LYS A 229 -23.17 6.20 14.73
CA LYS A 229 -22.34 5.00 14.93
C LYS A 229 -20.95 5.20 14.31
N LYS A 230 -19.89 4.84 15.05
CA LYS A 230 -18.51 4.80 14.56
C LYS A 230 -18.40 3.87 13.33
N ILE A 231 -17.89 4.40 12.22
CA ILE A 231 -17.55 3.64 11.00
C ILE A 231 -16.12 3.11 11.11
N LYS A 232 -15.18 4.01 11.40
CA LYS A 232 -13.75 3.68 11.51
C LYS A 232 -13.05 4.73 12.36
N THR A 233 -12.08 4.28 13.15
CA THR A 233 -11.15 5.11 13.91
C THR A 233 -9.73 4.80 13.46
N HIS A 234 -8.92 5.84 13.33
CA HIS A 234 -7.50 5.73 13.01
C HIS A 234 -6.67 6.61 13.95
N GLU A 235 -5.60 6.02 14.48
CA GLU A 235 -4.56 6.75 15.19
C GLU A 235 -3.53 7.36 14.22
N GLY A 236 -3.03 8.54 14.57
CA GLY A 236 -1.87 9.15 13.94
C GLY A 236 -1.90 10.67 13.97
N ASP A 237 -0.92 11.27 13.30
CA ASP A 237 -0.86 12.72 13.17
C ASP A 237 -1.93 13.26 12.22
N MET A 238 -2.36 14.48 12.48
CA MET A 238 -3.31 15.23 11.66
C MET A 238 -2.85 16.69 11.56
N ILE A 239 -3.13 17.33 10.43
CA ILE A 239 -2.89 18.76 10.23
C ILE A 239 -4.14 19.44 9.67
N PHE A 240 -4.48 20.60 10.22
CA PHE A 240 -5.51 21.47 9.65
C PHE A 240 -4.97 22.23 8.43
N THR A 241 -5.69 22.20 7.32
CA THR A 241 -5.32 22.87 6.07
C THR A 241 -6.28 24.03 5.78
N HIS A 242 -6.04 24.75 4.68
CA HIS A 242 -6.91 25.84 4.25
C HIS A 242 -8.27 25.37 3.68
N PHE A 243 -8.46 24.07 3.45
CA PHE A 243 -9.69 23.49 2.90
C PHE A 243 -10.30 22.38 3.76
N GLY A 244 -9.65 22.00 4.86
CA GLY A 244 -10.08 20.88 5.70
C GLY A 244 -8.93 20.31 6.51
N ILE A 245 -8.70 18.99 6.41
CA ILE A 245 -7.68 18.29 7.19
C ILE A 245 -6.84 17.34 6.31
N SER A 246 -5.61 17.11 6.74
CA SER A 246 -4.65 16.19 6.13
C SER A 246 -3.84 15.49 7.23
N GLY A 247 -2.76 14.80 6.86
CA GLY A 247 -1.92 14.01 7.75
C GLY A 247 -2.39 12.55 7.86
N PRO A 248 -1.52 11.64 8.33
CA PRO A 248 -1.75 10.19 8.30
C PRO A 248 -3.13 9.74 8.78
N ALA A 249 -3.64 10.28 9.89
CA ALA A 249 -4.96 9.90 10.41
C ALA A 249 -6.09 10.32 9.44
N ALA A 250 -6.04 11.54 8.90
CA ALA A 250 -7.01 12.04 7.93
C ALA A 250 -6.96 11.28 6.60
N LEU A 251 -5.76 11.01 6.08
CA LEU A 251 -5.57 10.26 4.84
C LEU A 251 -6.20 8.86 4.94
N ARG A 252 -5.96 8.13 6.03
CA ARG A 252 -6.56 6.80 6.28
C ARG A 252 -8.07 6.84 6.41
N CYS A 253 -8.61 7.90 7.03
CA CYS A 253 -10.06 8.10 7.17
C CYS A 253 -10.77 8.49 5.86
N SER A 254 -10.04 9.03 4.87
CA SER A 254 -10.63 9.68 3.70
C SER A 254 -11.56 8.77 2.88
N GLN A 255 -11.15 7.51 2.68
CA GLN A 255 -11.94 6.54 1.93
C GLN A 255 -13.29 6.22 2.61
N TYR A 256 -13.34 6.28 3.94
CA TYR A 256 -14.56 6.02 4.70
C TYR A 256 -15.52 7.21 4.60
N VAL A 257 -15.00 8.43 4.54
CA VAL A 257 -15.80 9.63 4.27
C VAL A 257 -16.46 9.54 2.90
N VAL A 258 -15.70 9.24 1.84
CA VAL A 258 -16.24 9.11 0.48
C VAL A 258 -17.33 8.02 0.41
N LYS A 259 -17.03 6.83 0.97
CA LYS A 259 -17.99 5.72 1.01
C LYS A 259 -19.24 6.07 1.82
N ALA A 260 -19.10 6.78 2.94
CA ALA A 260 -20.22 7.18 3.78
C ALA A 260 -21.12 8.21 3.09
N LEU A 261 -20.55 9.30 2.56
CA LEU A 261 -21.30 10.33 1.81
C LEU A 261 -22.14 9.70 0.69
N LYS A 262 -21.52 8.81 -0.09
CA LYS A 262 -22.21 8.10 -1.17
C LYS A 262 -23.28 7.14 -0.65
N LYS A 263 -22.95 6.29 0.32
CA LYS A 263 -23.87 5.26 0.84
C LYS A 263 -25.11 5.86 1.48
N PHE A 264 -24.95 6.95 2.23
CA PHE A 264 -26.04 7.58 2.97
C PHE A 264 -26.70 8.73 2.20
N GLN A 265 -26.18 9.11 1.03
CA GLN A 265 -26.70 10.20 0.20
C GLN A 265 -26.82 11.52 0.99
N THR A 266 -25.80 11.83 1.79
CA THR A 266 -25.71 13.06 2.58
C THR A 266 -24.60 13.97 2.06
N ASN A 267 -24.74 15.27 2.31
CA ASN A 267 -23.73 16.27 1.93
C ASN A 267 -22.58 16.37 2.93
N THR A 268 -22.77 15.87 4.15
CA THR A 268 -21.78 15.93 5.21
C THR A 268 -21.72 14.64 6.02
N ILE A 269 -20.58 14.44 6.67
CA ILE A 269 -20.29 13.37 7.63
C ILE A 269 -19.64 14.00 8.87
N THR A 270 -20.03 13.53 10.06
CA THR A 270 -19.39 13.96 11.31
C THR A 270 -18.10 13.18 11.53
N MET A 271 -17.06 13.90 11.94
CA MET A 271 -15.80 13.34 12.43
C MET A 271 -15.54 13.85 13.84
N GLU A 272 -14.77 13.08 14.61
CA GLU A 272 -14.36 13.38 15.98
C GLU A 272 -12.85 13.23 16.11
N ILE A 273 -12.22 14.16 16.82
CA ILE A 273 -10.81 14.12 17.19
C ILE A 273 -10.74 13.90 18.71
N ASP A 274 -9.99 12.87 19.10
CA ASP A 274 -9.55 12.63 20.48
C ASP A 274 -8.05 12.93 20.58
N LEU A 275 -7.71 14.00 21.31
CA LEU A 275 -6.32 14.42 21.52
C LEU A 275 -5.56 13.50 22.49
N PHE A 276 -6.27 12.69 23.28
CA PHE A 276 -5.69 11.88 24.36
C PHE A 276 -6.28 10.46 24.35
N PRO A 277 -6.08 9.68 23.26
CA PRO A 277 -6.73 8.38 23.09
C PRO A 277 -6.38 7.38 24.19
N GLN A 278 -5.19 7.51 24.79
CA GLN A 278 -4.71 6.61 25.84
C GLN A 278 -5.20 6.97 27.26
N GLN A 279 -5.99 8.04 27.42
CA GLN A 279 -6.45 8.53 28.73
C GLN A 279 -7.96 8.70 28.74
N SER A 280 -8.62 8.23 29.81
CA SER A 280 -10.05 8.47 30.00
C SER A 280 -10.35 9.89 30.46
N ASP A 281 -11.58 10.35 30.23
CA ASP A 281 -12.09 11.65 30.64
C ASP A 281 -11.86 11.89 32.15
N GLU A 282 -12.08 10.87 32.98
CA GLU A 282 -11.89 10.97 34.43
C GLU A 282 -10.41 11.08 34.83
N VAL A 283 -9.51 10.36 34.14
CA VAL A 283 -8.06 10.50 34.37
C VAL A 283 -7.60 11.91 34.04
N LEU A 284 -8.03 12.46 32.90
CA LEU A 284 -7.71 13.85 32.53
C LEU A 284 -8.32 14.85 33.51
N PHE A 285 -9.53 14.58 34.02
CA PHE A 285 -10.19 15.43 35.01
C PHE A 285 -9.39 15.48 36.32
N GLN A 286 -8.97 14.33 36.83
CA GLN A 286 -8.14 14.28 38.04
C GLN A 286 -6.78 14.95 37.81
N GLN A 287 -6.18 14.83 36.62
CA GLN A 287 -4.95 15.54 36.27
C GLN A 287 -5.14 17.06 36.27
N LEU A 288 -6.18 17.58 35.62
CA LEU A 288 -6.47 19.02 35.64
C LEU A 288 -6.79 19.51 37.05
N LEU A 289 -7.59 18.76 37.81
CA LEU A 289 -7.94 19.10 39.19
C LEU A 289 -6.71 19.12 40.12
N SER A 290 -5.77 18.20 39.93
CA SER A 290 -4.51 18.21 40.68
C SER A 290 -3.68 19.47 40.36
N LYS A 291 -3.65 19.90 39.10
CA LYS A 291 -2.98 21.13 38.67
C LYS A 291 -3.63 22.38 39.26
N THR A 292 -4.96 22.48 39.27
CA THR A 292 -5.65 23.63 39.86
C THR A 292 -5.38 23.76 41.35
N LYS A 293 -5.26 22.64 42.08
CA LYS A 293 -4.88 22.62 43.50
C LYS A 293 -3.41 23.00 43.74
N ALA A 294 -2.50 22.59 42.85
CA ALA A 294 -1.08 22.90 42.96
C ALA A 294 -0.76 24.37 42.65
N GLU A 295 -1.47 24.98 41.69
CA GLU A 295 -1.23 26.35 41.23
C GLU A 295 -2.50 27.23 41.28
N PRO A 296 -3.15 27.39 42.46
CA PRO A 296 -4.51 27.94 42.59
C PRO A 296 -4.65 29.40 42.12
N LYS A 297 -3.58 30.20 42.24
CA LYS A 297 -3.57 31.62 41.87
C LYS A 297 -3.26 31.88 40.39
N LYS A 298 -2.86 30.85 39.65
CA LYS A 298 -2.48 30.97 38.24
C LYS A 298 -3.74 31.10 37.39
N SER A 299 -3.69 31.92 36.34
CA SER A 299 -4.81 32.00 35.39
C SER A 299 -4.99 30.67 34.65
N LEU A 300 -6.23 30.33 34.30
CA LEU A 300 -6.57 29.10 33.59
C LEU A 300 -5.78 28.93 32.28
N LYS A 301 -5.57 30.03 31.53
CA LYS A 301 -4.73 30.03 30.32
C LYS A 301 -3.32 29.51 30.58
N ASN A 302 -2.70 30.02 31.63
CA ASN A 302 -1.32 29.68 31.97
C ASN A 302 -1.22 28.28 32.59
N LEU A 303 -2.27 27.83 33.29
CA LEU A 303 -2.35 26.49 33.85
C LEU A 303 -2.39 25.41 32.75
N LEU A 304 -3.13 25.66 31.66
CA LEU A 304 -3.33 24.73 30.55
C LEU A 304 -2.19 24.77 29.51
N LYS A 305 -1.17 25.62 29.72
CA LYS A 305 -0.01 25.66 28.84
C LYS A 305 0.67 24.27 28.80
N GLY A 306 0.85 23.74 27.59
CA GLY A 306 1.42 22.41 27.38
C GLY A 306 0.45 21.25 27.58
N PHE A 307 -0.84 21.50 27.89
CA PHE A 307 -1.87 20.45 27.89
C PHE A 307 -2.23 20.03 26.47
N ALA A 308 -2.52 21.00 25.61
CA ALA A 308 -2.73 20.83 24.17
C ALA A 308 -2.04 21.98 23.42
N PRO A 309 -1.92 21.91 22.07
CA PRO A 309 -1.33 22.99 21.31
C PRO A 309 -2.04 24.33 21.56
N GLU A 310 -1.27 25.40 21.75
CA GLU A 310 -1.81 26.70 22.21
C GLU A 310 -2.93 27.23 21.31
N ARG A 311 -2.77 27.16 19.99
CA ARG A 311 -3.82 27.59 19.05
C ARG A 311 -5.12 26.79 19.18
N PHE A 312 -5.04 25.50 19.52
CA PHE A 312 -6.22 24.68 19.77
C PHE A 312 -6.91 25.09 21.07
N LEU A 313 -6.14 25.35 22.13
CA LEU A 313 -6.67 25.83 23.40
C LEU A 313 -7.33 27.20 23.27
N LEU A 314 -6.72 28.14 22.53
CA LEU A 314 -7.32 29.45 22.28
C LEU A 314 -8.65 29.32 21.53
N PHE A 315 -8.71 28.47 20.51
CA PHE A 315 -9.95 28.16 19.79
C PHE A 315 -11.01 27.53 20.70
N LEU A 316 -10.63 26.60 21.57
CA LEU A 316 -11.51 26.01 22.58
C LEU A 316 -12.09 27.09 23.50
N PHE A 317 -11.23 27.96 24.05
CA PHE A 317 -11.67 28.99 25.00
C PHE A 317 -12.68 29.96 24.38
N GLU A 318 -12.47 30.34 23.13
CA GLU A 318 -13.40 31.18 22.38
C GLU A 318 -14.73 30.45 22.13
N LYS A 319 -14.67 29.21 21.65
CA LYS A 319 -15.85 28.41 21.28
C LYS A 319 -16.73 28.07 22.49
N GLU A 320 -16.11 27.70 23.61
CA GLU A 320 -16.79 27.33 24.85
C GLU A 320 -16.99 28.51 25.82
N LYS A 321 -16.60 29.74 25.43
CA LYS A 321 -16.70 30.98 26.23
C LYS A 321 -16.09 30.85 27.62
N VAL A 322 -14.92 30.22 27.70
CA VAL A 322 -14.20 29.98 28.96
C VAL A 322 -13.49 31.26 29.41
N ASP A 323 -13.69 31.68 30.66
CA ASP A 323 -12.88 32.75 31.25
C ASP A 323 -11.44 32.28 31.48
N THR A 324 -10.55 32.73 30.60
CA THR A 324 -9.15 32.34 30.60
C THR A 324 -8.31 33.03 31.68
N GLN A 325 -8.81 34.13 32.25
CA GLN A 325 -8.11 34.93 33.26
C GLN A 325 -8.49 34.55 34.69
N ALA A 326 -9.61 33.82 34.86
CA ALA A 326 -10.02 33.27 36.14
C ALA A 326 -8.84 32.54 36.83
N PRO A 327 -8.58 32.84 38.12
CA PRO A 327 -7.65 32.06 38.92
C PRO A 327 -8.08 30.59 38.96
N ALA A 328 -7.15 29.66 38.86
CA ALA A 328 -7.42 28.23 38.82
C ALA A 328 -8.29 27.73 39.98
N SER A 329 -8.19 28.35 41.17
CA SER A 329 -9.02 28.03 42.34
C SER A 329 -10.49 28.41 42.20
N THR A 330 -10.84 29.33 41.30
CA THR A 330 -12.22 29.80 41.10
C THR A 330 -12.89 29.15 39.89
N VAL A 331 -12.16 28.33 39.14
CA VAL A 331 -12.68 27.65 37.94
C VAL A 331 -13.64 26.53 38.36
N PRO A 332 -14.92 26.54 37.92
CA PRO A 332 -15.86 25.47 38.22
C PRO A 332 -15.39 24.13 37.66
N HIS A 333 -15.72 23.04 38.37
CA HIS A 333 -15.42 21.69 37.90
C HIS A 333 -16.08 21.39 36.55
N ASP A 334 -17.28 21.92 36.30
CA ASP A 334 -17.98 21.77 35.03
C ASP A 334 -17.19 22.40 33.87
N THR A 335 -16.54 23.55 34.09
CA THR A 335 -15.65 24.17 33.10
C THR A 335 -14.47 23.26 32.76
N LEU A 336 -13.86 22.60 33.76
CA LEU A 336 -12.79 21.64 33.52
C LEU A 336 -13.31 20.43 32.71
N ARG A 337 -14.51 19.93 33.03
CA ARG A 337 -15.14 18.84 32.27
C ARG A 337 -15.45 19.24 30.84
N THR A 338 -15.92 20.46 30.58
CA THR A 338 -16.12 21.00 29.22
C THR A 338 -14.80 21.04 28.43
N ILE A 339 -13.71 21.50 29.04
CA ILE A 339 -12.39 21.55 28.39
C ILE A 339 -11.93 20.14 27.99
N ILE A 340 -12.11 19.17 28.89
CA ILE A 340 -11.74 17.77 28.65
C ILE A 340 -12.61 17.16 27.56
N ALA A 341 -13.93 17.36 27.64
CA ALA A 341 -14.87 16.89 26.64
C ALA A 341 -14.53 17.46 25.26
N PHE A 342 -14.17 18.73 25.17
CA PHE A 342 -13.72 19.33 23.92
C PHE A 342 -12.42 18.70 23.42
N CYS A 343 -11.42 18.46 24.28
CA CYS A 343 -10.17 17.85 23.84
C CYS A 343 -10.30 16.37 23.44
N LYS A 344 -11.24 15.62 24.02
CA LYS A 344 -11.43 14.20 23.72
C LYS A 344 -12.49 13.92 22.64
N HIS A 345 -13.48 14.79 22.52
CA HIS A 345 -14.65 14.57 21.67
C HIS A 345 -14.90 15.78 20.77
N PHE A 346 -13.83 16.37 20.21
CA PHE A 346 -13.97 17.52 19.31
C PHE A 346 -14.59 17.07 17.98
N THR A 347 -15.90 17.31 17.82
CA THR A 347 -16.62 16.98 16.60
C THR A 347 -16.68 18.13 15.61
N PHE A 348 -16.59 17.81 14.32
CA PHE A 348 -16.76 18.74 13.22
C PHE A 348 -17.28 18.00 11.98
N THR A 349 -17.86 18.73 11.04
CA THR A 349 -18.42 18.16 9.81
C THR A 349 -17.44 18.25 8.65
N VAL A 350 -17.41 17.20 7.83
CA VAL A 350 -16.66 17.13 6.58
C VAL A 350 -17.60 16.90 5.41
N ASN A 351 -17.25 17.42 4.24
CA ASN A 351 -18.13 17.44 3.06
C ASN A 351 -17.57 16.70 1.84
N GLY A 352 -16.39 16.08 1.97
CA GLY A 352 -15.77 15.36 0.87
C GLY A 352 -14.27 15.16 1.05
N THR A 353 -13.60 14.93 -0.06
CA THR A 353 -12.15 14.81 -0.16
C THR A 353 -11.66 15.53 -1.41
N LEU A 354 -10.35 15.67 -1.56
CA LEU A 354 -9.80 16.01 -2.87
C LEU A 354 -10.02 14.88 -3.89
N SER A 355 -9.79 15.19 -5.16
CA SER A 355 -10.00 14.28 -6.28
C SER A 355 -9.04 13.09 -6.29
N ILE A 356 -9.39 12.05 -7.05
CA ILE A 356 -8.55 10.86 -7.28
C ILE A 356 -7.17 11.18 -7.85
N GLU A 357 -7.06 12.25 -8.64
CA GLU A 357 -5.78 12.69 -9.20
C GLU A 357 -4.78 13.15 -8.13
N LYS A 358 -5.29 13.66 -7.01
CA LYS A 358 -4.52 14.10 -5.83
C LYS A 358 -4.39 13.02 -4.76
N ALA A 359 -5.00 11.84 -4.95
CA ALA A 359 -4.91 10.72 -4.03
C ALA A 359 -3.56 10.00 -4.17
N PHE A 360 -3.13 9.28 -3.13
CA PHE A 360 -1.95 8.40 -3.24
C PHE A 360 -2.29 7.10 -3.97
N VAL A 361 -3.49 6.56 -3.72
CA VAL A 361 -3.94 5.28 -4.24
C VAL A 361 -5.40 5.38 -4.69
N THR A 362 -5.72 4.66 -5.77
CA THR A 362 -7.07 4.45 -6.27
C THR A 362 -7.74 3.33 -5.49
N GLY A 363 -8.89 3.59 -4.88
CA GLY A 363 -9.78 2.53 -4.42
C GLY A 363 -10.74 2.13 -5.53
N GLY A 364 -11.16 0.86 -5.55
CA GLY A 364 -11.85 0.27 -6.69
C GLY A 364 -10.89 -0.24 -7.77
N GLY A 365 -11.42 -0.86 -8.83
CA GLY A 365 -10.66 -1.39 -9.94
C GLY A 365 -11.36 -2.60 -10.56
N VAL A 366 -10.60 -3.45 -11.26
CA VAL A 366 -11.10 -4.73 -11.76
C VAL A 366 -11.52 -5.61 -10.58
N SER A 367 -12.76 -6.12 -10.63
CA SER A 367 -13.36 -6.91 -9.56
C SER A 367 -12.54 -8.19 -9.28
N ILE A 368 -11.99 -8.29 -8.08
CA ILE A 368 -11.23 -9.46 -7.64
C ILE A 368 -12.04 -10.77 -7.60
N LYS A 369 -13.38 -10.70 -7.64
CA LYS A 369 -14.24 -11.90 -7.72
C LYS A 369 -14.05 -12.66 -9.04
N GLU A 370 -13.64 -11.93 -10.08
CA GLU A 370 -13.47 -12.40 -11.45
C GLU A 370 -12.01 -12.76 -11.75
N ILE A 371 -11.15 -12.73 -10.73
CA ILE A 371 -9.72 -13.04 -10.80
C ILE A 371 -9.43 -14.29 -9.97
N GLU A 372 -8.54 -15.15 -10.47
CA GLU A 372 -8.05 -16.31 -9.73
C GLU A 372 -6.96 -15.89 -8.73
N PRO A 373 -7.17 -16.03 -7.41
CA PRO A 373 -6.28 -15.44 -6.40
C PRO A 373 -4.85 -16.00 -6.35
N LYS A 374 -4.57 -17.18 -6.89
CA LYS A 374 -3.20 -17.73 -6.89
C LYS A 374 -2.39 -17.28 -8.09
N THR A 375 -3.03 -17.14 -9.25
CA THR A 375 -2.34 -16.93 -10.54
C THR A 375 -2.54 -15.52 -11.10
N MET A 376 -3.49 -14.76 -10.56
CA MET A 376 -3.97 -13.49 -11.11
C MET A 376 -4.60 -13.59 -12.49
N HIS A 377 -4.94 -14.80 -12.89
CA HIS A 377 -5.56 -15.08 -14.17
C HIS A 377 -7.02 -14.63 -14.17
N SER A 378 -7.44 -14.04 -15.29
CA SER A 378 -8.82 -13.69 -15.57
C SER A 378 -9.70 -14.94 -15.67
N LYS A 379 -10.78 -15.00 -14.90
CA LYS A 379 -11.80 -16.06 -15.03
C LYS A 379 -12.69 -15.90 -16.26
N LYS A 380 -12.56 -14.79 -17.00
CA LYS A 380 -13.39 -14.44 -18.17
C LYS A 380 -12.69 -14.67 -19.50
N LYS A 381 -11.36 -14.57 -19.52
CA LYS A 381 -10.54 -14.62 -20.74
C LYS A 381 -9.25 -15.38 -20.50
N SER A 382 -9.02 -16.42 -21.31
CA SER A 382 -7.75 -17.15 -21.28
C SER A 382 -6.59 -16.24 -21.72
N GLY A 383 -5.42 -16.40 -21.09
CA GLY A 383 -4.24 -15.58 -21.39
C GLY A 383 -4.26 -14.14 -20.87
N LEU A 384 -5.30 -13.69 -20.18
CA LEU A 384 -5.38 -12.33 -19.62
C LEU A 384 -5.10 -12.34 -18.11
N TYR A 385 -4.17 -11.50 -17.66
CA TYR A 385 -3.78 -11.38 -16.25
C TYR A 385 -3.82 -9.91 -15.80
N PHE A 386 -4.03 -9.69 -14.51
CA PHE A 386 -4.07 -8.34 -13.92
C PHE A 386 -3.19 -8.27 -12.68
N CYS A 387 -2.38 -7.21 -12.54
CA CYS A 387 -1.55 -7.01 -11.36
C CYS A 387 -1.42 -5.52 -10.99
N GLY A 388 -1.12 -5.24 -9.73
CA GLY A 388 -1.00 -3.88 -9.20
C GLY A 388 -2.34 -3.17 -8.95
N GLU A 389 -2.28 -1.84 -8.88
CA GLU A 389 -3.41 -0.92 -8.55
C GLU A 389 -4.54 -0.91 -9.60
N VAL A 390 -4.46 -1.74 -10.66
CA VAL A 390 -5.59 -1.89 -11.62
C VAL A 390 -6.71 -2.76 -11.05
N LEU A 391 -6.40 -3.62 -10.07
CA LEU A 391 -7.37 -4.43 -9.35
C LEU A 391 -8.06 -3.63 -8.25
N ASP A 392 -9.26 -4.06 -7.85
CA ASP A 392 -9.93 -3.55 -6.66
C ASP A 392 -9.23 -4.05 -5.38
N ILE A 393 -7.99 -3.60 -5.16
CA ILE A 393 -7.17 -3.89 -3.98
C ILE A 393 -6.38 -2.63 -3.63
N HIS A 394 -6.50 -2.18 -2.39
CA HIS A 394 -5.75 -1.01 -1.91
C HIS A 394 -5.40 -1.16 -0.43
N GLY A 395 -4.18 -0.71 -0.10
CA GLY A 395 -3.61 -0.67 1.25
C GLY A 395 -3.52 0.75 1.80
N TYR A 396 -3.43 0.87 3.11
CA TYR A 396 -3.03 2.13 3.74
C TYR A 396 -1.60 2.48 3.39
N THR A 397 -1.25 3.77 3.44
CA THR A 397 0.16 4.18 3.36
C THR A 397 0.97 3.52 4.50
N GLY A 398 2.13 2.98 4.16
CA GLY A 398 2.99 2.22 5.08
C GLY A 398 2.83 0.70 4.99
N ALA A 399 1.63 0.21 4.64
CA ALA A 399 1.42 -1.16 4.20
C ALA A 399 1.59 -1.19 2.69
N THR A 400 2.67 -1.79 2.24
CA THR A 400 3.15 -1.56 0.88
C THR A 400 2.15 -1.99 -0.18
N THR A 401 2.05 -1.18 -1.23
CA THR A 401 1.33 -1.46 -2.47
C THR A 401 2.19 -2.22 -3.49
N LEU A 402 3.50 -2.33 -3.23
CA LEU A 402 4.45 -3.13 -4.02
C LEU A 402 4.14 -4.64 -4.10
N PRO A 403 3.61 -5.31 -3.04
CA PRO A 403 3.23 -6.72 -3.06
C PRO A 403 2.02 -7.04 -3.94
N LEU A 404 1.44 -6.07 -4.64
CA LEU A 404 0.35 -6.34 -5.58
C LEU A 404 0.92 -6.95 -6.88
N LEU A 405 1.36 -8.20 -6.70
CA LEU A 405 1.18 -9.35 -7.58
C LEU A 405 2.34 -9.71 -8.52
N PHE A 406 3.06 -10.73 -8.06
CA PHE A 406 3.88 -11.66 -8.82
C PHE A 406 2.95 -12.77 -9.34
N PRO A 407 2.70 -12.92 -10.64
CA PRO A 407 2.08 -14.13 -11.17
C PRO A 407 3.17 -15.22 -11.21
N GLN A 408 3.40 -15.92 -10.09
CA GLN A 408 4.08 -17.22 -10.18
C GLN A 408 3.08 -18.21 -10.78
N GLY A 409 3.51 -18.93 -11.82
CA GLY A 409 2.68 -19.94 -12.47
C GLY A 409 1.97 -19.47 -13.75
N ILE A 410 2.58 -18.59 -14.56
CA ILE A 410 2.26 -18.54 -15.99
C ILE A 410 2.69 -19.90 -16.56
N GLN A 411 1.80 -20.89 -16.47
CA GLN A 411 1.91 -22.08 -17.30
C GLN A 411 1.57 -21.60 -18.70
N LEU A 412 2.60 -21.40 -19.52
CA LEU A 412 2.43 -21.32 -20.97
C LEU A 412 1.88 -22.70 -21.38
N GLU A 413 0.56 -22.82 -21.45
CA GLU A 413 -0.07 -23.95 -22.14
C GLU A 413 0.36 -23.85 -23.61
N ASN A 414 1.48 -24.48 -23.94
CA ASN A 414 1.98 -24.56 -25.29
C ASN A 414 1.57 -25.94 -25.85
N PRO A 415 0.41 -26.06 -26.52
CA PRO A 415 -0.07 -27.35 -27.03
C PRO A 415 0.90 -28.01 -28.02
N GLN A 416 1.85 -27.26 -28.60
CA GLN A 416 2.85 -27.81 -29.51
C GLN A 416 4.11 -28.35 -28.81
N GLN A 417 4.49 -27.83 -27.64
CA GLN A 417 5.65 -28.34 -26.89
C GLN A 417 5.35 -29.64 -26.15
N ASN A 418 4.11 -29.84 -25.70
CA ASN A 418 3.68 -31.07 -25.02
C ASN A 418 3.55 -32.31 -25.94
N LYS A 419 3.54 -32.10 -27.27
CA LYS A 419 3.62 -33.20 -28.26
C LYS A 419 5.05 -33.63 -28.59
N ARG A 420 6.05 -32.75 -28.44
CA ARG A 420 7.46 -33.13 -28.67
C ARG A 420 8.09 -33.80 -27.45
N LEU A 421 7.77 -33.32 -26.24
CA LEU A 421 8.31 -33.92 -25.00
C LEU A 421 7.70 -35.28 -24.64
N SER A 422 6.49 -35.61 -25.10
CA SER A 422 5.88 -36.93 -24.89
C SER A 422 6.37 -37.99 -25.88
N THR A 423 6.90 -37.59 -27.05
CA THR A 423 7.36 -38.53 -28.08
C THR A 423 8.86 -38.86 -27.94
N ASP A 424 9.69 -37.92 -27.46
CA ASP A 424 11.13 -38.15 -27.32
C ASP A 424 11.52 -38.86 -25.99
N LEU A 425 10.67 -38.79 -24.96
CA LEU A 425 10.89 -39.54 -23.70
C LEU A 425 10.35 -40.98 -23.74
N GLN A 426 9.43 -41.31 -24.66
CA GLN A 426 8.97 -42.69 -24.87
C GLN A 426 9.93 -43.52 -25.74
N THR A 427 10.80 -42.91 -26.55
CA THR A 427 11.76 -43.64 -27.39
C THR A 427 13.14 -43.84 -26.72
N ILE A 428 13.47 -43.09 -25.66
CA ILE A 428 14.76 -43.24 -24.95
C ILE A 428 14.67 -44.14 -23.71
N LEU A 429 13.47 -44.39 -23.15
CA LEU A 429 13.29 -45.26 -21.98
C LEU A 429 12.86 -46.72 -22.29
N ILE A 430 12.71 -47.12 -23.57
CA ILE A 430 12.30 -48.49 -23.94
C ILE A 430 13.46 -49.38 -24.40
N ASN A 431 14.71 -48.89 -24.44
CA ASN A 431 15.88 -49.70 -24.87
C ASN A 431 16.92 -50.03 -23.80
N ARG A 432 16.65 -49.74 -22.52
CA ARG A 432 17.49 -50.24 -21.41
C ARG A 432 16.65 -50.49 -20.16
N LEU A 433 16.03 -51.66 -20.09
CA LEU A 433 15.80 -52.47 -18.88
C LEU A 433 14.86 -53.61 -19.26
N GLY A 434 15.45 -54.62 -19.93
CA GLY A 434 14.87 -55.95 -19.98
C GLY A 434 15.19 -56.68 -18.67
N SER A 435 14.14 -57.17 -18.02
CA SER A 435 14.10 -58.21 -16.99
C SER A 435 14.98 -58.04 -15.75
N ILE A 436 14.33 -57.94 -14.57
CA ILE A 436 14.29 -59.01 -13.56
C ILE A 436 13.55 -58.45 -12.35
N ASN A 437 12.45 -59.10 -11.99
CA ASN A 437 11.79 -59.01 -10.70
C ASN A 437 11.97 -60.39 -10.07
N ASP A 438 12.60 -60.49 -8.90
CA ASP A 438 12.15 -61.37 -7.82
C ASP A 438 13.09 -61.36 -6.58
N ARG A 439 12.40 -61.25 -5.42
CA ARG A 439 12.70 -61.81 -4.08
C ARG A 439 13.62 -61.07 -3.08
N LEU A 440 12.94 -60.69 -1.99
CA LEU A 440 13.14 -61.05 -0.57
C LEU A 440 14.37 -60.59 0.22
N ASP A 441 14.02 -60.06 1.40
CA ASP A 441 14.72 -60.10 2.70
C ASP A 441 16.08 -59.42 2.87
N ALA A 442 16.07 -58.29 3.60
CA ALA A 442 16.80 -58.08 4.88
C ALA A 442 16.91 -56.58 5.22
N CYS A 443 16.48 -56.21 6.43
CA CYS A 443 16.95 -55.01 7.14
C CYS A 443 18.19 -55.43 7.95
N PRO A 444 19.32 -54.68 8.03
CA PRO A 444 19.38 -53.51 8.92
C PRO A 444 20.40 -52.37 8.59
N ILE A 445 20.03 -51.14 8.97
CA ILE A 445 20.91 -50.03 9.48
C ILE A 445 21.86 -49.27 8.51
N ARG A 446 21.95 -47.94 8.76
CA ARG A 446 22.99 -46.91 8.44
C ARG A 446 22.85 -46.05 7.18
N ALA A 447 22.46 -44.79 7.40
CA ALA A 447 23.16 -43.62 6.81
C ALA A 447 24.57 -43.48 7.45
N PRO A 448 25.52 -42.64 6.99
CA PRO A 448 25.46 -41.58 5.96
C PRO A 448 26.69 -41.55 4.99
N LEU A 449 26.68 -40.69 3.95
CA LEU A 449 27.76 -39.71 3.65
C LEU A 449 27.60 -39.02 2.29
N LEU A 450 27.73 -37.70 2.36
CA LEU A 450 27.92 -36.73 1.29
C LEU A 450 29.31 -36.83 0.63
N SER A 451 29.39 -36.43 -0.64
CA SER A 451 30.54 -35.73 -1.24
C SER A 451 29.99 -34.80 -2.34
N GLY A 452 30.01 -33.46 -2.27
CA GLY A 452 31.09 -32.56 -1.83
C GLY A 452 32.05 -32.33 -3.01
N ARG A 453 32.49 -31.12 -3.40
CA ARG A 453 32.94 -29.94 -2.62
C ARG A 453 33.02 -28.71 -3.56
N HIS A 454 33.01 -27.44 -3.13
CA HIS A 454 33.67 -26.79 -1.98
C HIS A 454 32.78 -25.60 -1.49
N PHE A 455 32.41 -25.36 -0.21
CA PHE A 455 33.12 -25.08 1.08
C PHE A 455 34.06 -23.86 1.01
N PHE A 456 34.00 -22.80 1.86
CA PHE A 456 33.95 -22.63 3.34
C PHE A 456 33.44 -21.19 3.68
N LEU A 457 33.10 -20.69 4.89
CA LEU A 457 33.34 -21.05 6.31
C LEU A 457 32.27 -20.36 7.19
N LEU A 458 31.86 -20.99 8.30
CA LEU A 458 31.04 -20.43 9.38
C LEU A 458 31.91 -20.31 10.63
N ALA A 459 31.75 -19.25 11.43
CA ALA A 459 32.28 -19.19 12.79
C ALA A 459 31.25 -18.54 13.74
N ILE A 460 30.93 -19.28 14.81
CA ILE A 460 30.16 -18.85 15.99
C ILE A 460 31.17 -18.62 17.12
N THR A 461 30.98 -17.57 17.92
CA THR A 461 31.40 -17.54 19.35
C THR A 461 30.35 -16.82 20.20
N ASN A 462 30.18 -17.28 21.45
CA ASN A 462 29.13 -16.96 22.44
C ASN A 462 29.49 -15.79 23.39
N TYR A 463 28.49 -14.93 23.70
CA TYR A 463 28.09 -14.22 24.98
C TYR A 463 29.12 -13.51 25.92
N PRO A 464 28.73 -12.62 26.90
CA PRO A 464 27.47 -11.90 27.20
C PRO A 464 27.57 -10.38 27.64
N LEU A 465 26.40 -9.72 27.83
CA LEU A 465 26.04 -8.63 28.79
C LEU A 465 26.35 -7.13 28.57
N PHE A 466 25.35 -6.32 28.98
CA PHE A 466 25.25 -4.87 29.31
C PHE A 466 24.71 -3.86 28.26
N SER A 467 23.59 -3.23 28.63
CA SER A 467 23.08 -1.93 28.13
C SER A 467 23.70 -0.77 28.93
N PRO A 468 23.28 0.51 28.80
CA PRO A 468 22.65 1.25 27.70
C PRO A 468 23.42 2.56 27.40
N PHE A 469 23.24 3.20 26.23
CA PHE A 469 23.52 4.64 26.12
C PHE A 469 22.52 5.38 25.24
N GLN A 470 22.04 6.48 25.83
CA GLN A 470 21.10 7.46 25.33
C GLN A 470 21.69 8.24 24.14
N GLY A 471 20.84 8.54 23.15
CA GLY A 471 21.16 9.48 22.08
C GLY A 471 19.87 10.05 21.50
N LYS A 472 19.39 11.16 22.10
CA LYS A 472 18.29 11.96 21.58
C LYS A 472 18.65 12.48 20.18
N ALA A 473 17.90 12.08 19.16
CA ALA A 473 17.89 12.75 17.86
C ALA A 473 16.53 13.42 17.67
N ASN A 474 16.51 14.74 17.86
CA ASN A 474 15.45 15.62 17.39
C ASN A 474 15.40 15.53 15.86
N ILE A 475 14.37 14.89 15.32
CA ILE A 475 14.07 14.96 13.88
C ILE A 475 12.91 15.94 13.71
N GLN A 476 13.23 17.12 13.17
CA GLN A 476 12.27 18.08 12.67
C GLN A 476 11.47 17.45 11.52
N LEU A 477 10.18 17.22 11.75
CA LEU A 477 9.19 16.95 10.69
C LEU A 477 9.01 18.23 9.86
N ALA A 478 9.88 18.43 8.87
CA ALA A 478 9.74 19.46 7.87
C ALA A 478 8.62 19.08 6.87
N HIS A 479 7.64 19.96 6.79
CA HIS A 479 6.65 20.17 5.73
C HIS A 479 6.64 19.20 4.54
N PHE A 480 5.66 18.29 4.52
CA PHE A 480 5.07 17.78 3.28
C PHE A 480 3.63 18.30 3.19
N VAL A 481 3.51 19.56 2.76
CA VAL A 481 2.30 20.06 2.08
C VAL A 481 2.75 20.27 0.64
N PRO A 482 2.21 19.55 -0.35
CA PRO A 482 2.39 19.98 -1.73
C PRO A 482 1.75 21.36 -1.81
N LEU A 483 2.55 22.39 -2.11
CA LEU A 483 2.05 23.69 -2.51
C LEU A 483 1.18 23.50 -3.76
N LEU A 484 -0.13 23.40 -3.54
CA LEU A 484 -1.21 23.63 -4.50
C LEU A 484 -2.36 24.31 -3.76
#